data_AF-A0A316JUG8-F1
#
_entry.id   AF-A0A316JUG8-F1
#
_cell.length_a   1.000
_cell.length_b   1.000
_cell.length_c   1.000
_cell.angle_alpha   90.00
_cell.angle_beta   90.00
_cell.angle_gamma   90.00
#
_symmetry.space_group_name_H-M   'P 1'
#
loop_
_entity.id
_entity.type
_entity.pdbx_description
1 polymer ?
#
loop_
_entity_poly.entity_id
_entity_poly.type
_entity_poly.pdbx_seq_one_letter_code
_entity_poly.pdbx_strand_id
1 'polypeptide(L)' 'MSLTRIAIEYDSDAGTATVRIDNGSQQWGNAKLTVCDATATRDGYLLPLTGQQRMLILTGVPT' A
#
# COMPACT_ATOMS: atom_id res chain seq x y z
N MET A 1 -19.16 -14.56 2.95
CA MET A 1 -18.06 -13.58 2.75
C MET A 1 -18.22 -13.00 1.35
N SER A 2 -18.25 -11.68 1.20
CA SER A 2 -18.19 -11.02 -0.12
C SER A 2 -16.73 -10.86 -0.55
N LEU A 3 -16.46 -11.07 -1.84
CA LEU A 3 -15.14 -10.83 -2.42
C LEU A 3 -14.95 -9.31 -2.60
N THR A 4 -13.92 -8.75 -1.98
CA THR A 4 -13.45 -7.39 -2.28
C THR A 4 -12.26 -7.48 -3.21
N ARG A 5 -12.30 -6.77 -4.34
CA ARG A 5 -11.19 -6.69 -5.30
C ARG A 5 -10.45 -5.37 -5.11
N ILE A 6 -9.13 -5.46 -4.92
CA ILE A 6 -8.27 -4.29 -4.77
C ILE A 6 -7.19 -4.36 -5.84
N ALA A 7 -6.99 -3.27 -6.59
CA ALA A 7 -5.91 -3.14 -7.57
C ALA A 7 -5.21 -1.79 -7.40
N ILE A 8 -3.89 -1.78 -7.58
CA ILE A 8 -3.06 -0.58 -7.56
C ILE A 8 -2.28 -0.55 -8.87
N GLU A 9 -2.54 0.47 -9.69
CA GLU A 9 -1.68 0.83 -10.83
C GLU A 9 -0.79 1.98 -10.38
N TYR A 10 0.53 1.78 -10.41
CA TYR A 10 1.52 2.78 -9.98
C TYR A 10 2.41 3.16 -11.15
N ASP A 11 2.42 4.45 -11.49
CA ASP A 11 3.33 5.05 -12.45
C ASP A 11 4.49 5.69 -11.67
N SER A 12 5.65 5.01 -11.69
CA SER A 12 6.85 5.48 -10.99
C SER A 12 7.46 6.72 -11.60
N ASP A 13 7.27 6.93 -12.90
CA ASP A 13 7.88 8.04 -13.63
C ASP A 13 7.06 9.31 -13.41
N ALA A 14 5.73 9.19 -13.40
CA ALA A 14 4.81 10.30 -13.10
C ALA A 14 4.64 10.56 -11.59
N GLY A 15 4.99 9.59 -10.73
CA GLY A 15 4.72 9.68 -9.30
C GLY A 15 3.21 9.72 -9.00
N THR A 16 2.43 8.90 -9.69
CA THR A 16 0.97 8.81 -9.52
C THR A 16 0.51 7.37 -9.34
N ALA A 17 -0.66 7.18 -8.73
CA ALA A 17 -1.28 5.87 -8.62
C ALA A 17 -2.78 5.93 -8.82
N THR A 18 -3.36 4.86 -9.34
CA THR A 18 -4.81 4.62 -9.33
C THR A 18 -5.09 3.45 -8.41
N VAL A 19 -5.89 3.68 -7.37
CA VAL A 19 -6.37 2.66 -6.45
C VAL A 19 -7.79 2.31 -6.81
N ARG A 20 -8.06 1.03 -7.08
CA ARG A 20 -9.41 0.51 -7.33
C ARG A 20 -9.83 -0.39 -6.20
N ILE A 21 -11.01 -0.14 -5.65
CA ILE A 21 -11.66 -0.98 -4.63
C ILE A 21 -13.06 -1.29 -5.14
N ASP A 22 -13.28 -2.53 -5.53
CA ASP A 22 -14.48 -2.99 -6.24
C ASP A 22 -14.78 -2.11 -7.47
N ASN A 23 -15.92 -1.42 -7.47
CA ASN A 23 -16.32 -0.51 -8.56
C ASN A 23 -15.83 0.93 -8.36
N GLY A 24 -15.19 1.22 -7.21
CA GLY A 24 -14.60 2.52 -6.92
C GLY A 24 -13.20 2.64 -7.50
N SER A 25 -12.86 3.84 -7.97
CA SER A 25 -11.52 4.20 -8.43
C SER A 25 -11.15 5.57 -7.87
N GLN A 26 -9.93 5.70 -7.38
CA GLN A 26 -9.41 6.95 -6.83
C GLN A 26 -7.98 7.17 -7.34
N GLN A 27 -7.72 8.37 -7.83
CA GLN A 27 -6.38 8.76 -8.27
C GLN A 27 -5.62 9.38 -7.10
N TRP A 28 -4.32 9.14 -7.07
CA TRP A 28 -3.41 9.60 -6.04
C TRP A 28 -2.25 10.33 -6.74
N GLY A 29 -2.05 11.58 -6.36
CA GLY A 29 -0.87 12.37 -6.73
C GLY A 29 0.25 12.21 -5.70
N ASN A 30 1.49 12.57 -6.08
CA ASN A 30 2.67 12.44 -5.23
C ASN A 30 2.79 11.02 -4.63
N ALA A 31 2.44 10.01 -5.42
CA ALA A 31 2.34 8.65 -4.98
C ALA A 31 3.74 8.02 -4.84
N LYS A 32 3.90 7.19 -3.80
CA LYS A 32 5.09 6.37 -3.59
C LYS A 32 4.68 4.97 -3.17
N LEU A 33 5.10 3.97 -3.93
CA LEU A 33 4.89 2.56 -3.64
C LEU A 33 6.18 1.95 -3.07
N THR A 34 6.11 1.43 -1.86
CA THR A 34 7.25 0.87 -1.13
C THR A 34 7.01 -0.59 -0.77
N VAL A 35 7.97 -1.45 -1.10
CA VAL A 35 8.03 -2.83 -0.60
C VAL A 35 9.02 -2.87 0.55
N CYS A 36 8.60 -3.32 1.72
CA CYS A 36 9.44 -3.39 2.92
C CYS A 36 9.11 -4.60 3.79
N ASP A 37 10.00 -4.92 4.72
CA ASP A 37 9.74 -5.97 5.71
C ASP A 37 8.70 -5.51 6.73
N ALA A 38 7.77 -6.42 7.06
CA ALA A 38 6.72 -6.13 8.02
C ALA A 38 7.29 -6.08 9.44
N THR A 39 7.03 -4.98 10.14
CA THR A 39 7.39 -4.82 11.55
C THR A 39 6.13 -4.53 12.36
N ALA A 40 6.05 -5.11 13.56
CA ALA A 40 5.03 -4.79 14.54
C ALA A 40 5.64 -3.91 15.64
N THR A 41 4.91 -2.90 16.09
CA THR A 41 5.30 -2.17 17.29
C THR A 41 4.75 -2.90 18.51
N ARG A 42 5.63 -3.38 19.40
CA ARG A 42 5.26 -3.99 20.68
C ARG A 42 6.12 -3.40 21.79
N ASP A 43 5.48 -2.87 22.81
CA ASP A 43 6.14 -2.26 23.98
C ASP A 43 7.20 -1.19 23.61
N GLY A 44 6.96 -0.44 22.53
CA GLY A 44 7.88 0.60 22.03
C GLY A 44 9.01 0.11 21.11
N TYR A 45 9.07 -1.20 20.81
CA TYR A 45 10.06 -1.78 19.90
C TYR A 45 9.45 -2.17 18.56
N LEU A 46 10.18 -1.97 17.47
CA LEU A 46 9.87 -2.55 16.16
C LEU A 46 10.40 -3.97 16.11
N LEU A 47 9.50 -4.95 16.12
CA LEU A 47 9.82 -6.37 16.02
C LEU A 47 9.52 -6.85 14.59
N PRO A 48 10.43 -7.57 13.93
CA PRO A 48 10.13 -8.23 12.66
C PRO A 48 8.96 -9.21 12.86
N LEU A 49 7.99 -9.19 11.96
CA LEU A 49 6.98 -10.25 11.94
C LEU A 49 7.66 -11.55 11.48
N THR A 50 7.66 -12.56 12.36
CA THR A 50 8.25 -13.86 12.07
C THR A 50 7.59 -14.47 10.83
N GLY A 51 8.38 -14.98 9.88
CA GLY A 51 7.87 -15.70 8.71
C GLY A 51 7.90 -14.95 7.37
N GLN A 52 8.84 -14.02 7.16
CA GLN A 52 9.03 -13.30 5.88
C GLN A 52 7.76 -12.60 5.36
N GLN A 53 7.06 -11.86 6.22
CA GLN A 53 5.97 -11.02 5.77
C GLN A 53 6.54 -9.75 5.14
N ARG A 54 6.30 -9.55 3.84
CA ARG A 54 6.58 -8.30 3.13
C ARG A 54 5.32 -7.46 3.08
N MET A 55 5.46 -6.15 3.29
CA MET A 55 4.40 -5.16 3.13
C MET A 55 4.58 -4.42 1.82
N LEU A 56 3.46 -4.15 1.16
CA LEU A 56 3.35 -3.18 0.07
C LEU A 56 2.61 -1.96 0.63
N ILE A 57 3.29 -0.82 0.70
CA ILE A 57 2.74 0.42 1.24
C ILE A 57 2.63 1.43 0.11
N LEU A 58 1.41 1.91 -0.16
CA LEU A 58 1.16 3.05 -1.01
C LEU A 58 0.93 4.29 -0.13
N THR A 59 1.68 5.35 -0.40
CA THR A 59 1.48 6.68 0.20
C THR A 59 1.26 7.69 -0.92
N GLY A 60 0.56 8.79 -0.62
CA GLY A 60 0.29 9.85 -1.59
C GLY A 60 -0.89 10.71 -1.15
N VAL A 61 -1.34 11.60 -2.03
CA VAL A 61 -2.47 12.50 -1.80
C VAL A 61 -3.64 12.07 -2.69
N PRO A 62 -4.76 11.61 -2.12
CA PRO A 62 -6.03 11.45 -2.81
C PRO A 62 -6.42 12.70 -3.60
N THR A 63 -6.75 12.54 -4.88
CA THR A 63 -7.29 13.60 -5.75
C THR A 63 -8.70 13.28 -6.19
#